data_AF-A0AB32TXF0-F1
#
_entry.id   AF-A0AB32TXF0-F1
#
_cell.length_a   1.000
_cell.length_b   1.000
_cell.length_c   1.000
_cell.angle_alpha   90.00
_cell.angle_beta   90.00
_cell.angle_gamma   90.00
#
_symmetry.space_group_name_H-M   'P 1'
#
loop_
_entity.id
_entity.type
_entity.pdbx_description
1 polymer ?
#
loop_
_entity_poly.entity_id
_entity_poly.type
_entity_poly.pdbx_seq_one_letter_code
_entity_poly.pdbx_strand_id
1 'polypeptide(L)'
;MPTEAENVCCREIPQVRRRMDQLEMQPSCMTEHPGMDPVCFNIYSLQNASNIYKADYGPLRLRGVQKQCRFLAYRSFVSWCWGFLGRRVRVVIPACVVLKIRRQFPEEQGSYVGFRIAID
;
A
#
# COMPACT_ATOMS: atom_id res chain seq x y z
N MET A 1 2.74 13.24 6.79
CA MET A 1 2.89 11.96 7.48
C MET A 1 3.62 12.21 8.81
N PRO A 2 3.66 11.28 9.79
CA PRO A 2 4.24 11.57 11.10
C PRO A 2 5.78 11.66 11.12
N THR A 3 6.49 11.09 10.14
CA THR A 3 7.96 11.18 10.06
C THR A 3 8.46 11.65 8.69
N GLU A 4 9.66 12.23 8.64
CA GLU A 4 10.32 12.64 7.39
C GLU A 4 10.55 11.45 6.46
N ALA A 5 10.94 10.30 7.02
CA ALA A 5 11.11 9.05 6.28
C ALA A 5 9.83 8.59 5.56
N GLU A 6 8.65 9.04 5.97
CA GLU A 6 7.37 8.74 5.32
C GLU A 6 6.93 9.82 4.32
N ASN A 7 7.62 10.96 4.23
CA ASN A 7 7.28 12.07 3.33
C ASN A 7 7.99 11.93 1.97
N VAL A 8 7.99 10.74 1.38
CA VAL A 8 8.63 10.45 0.08
C VAL A 8 7.63 10.63 -1.07
N CYS A 9 8.03 11.33 -2.15
CA CYS A 9 7.20 11.46 -3.35
C CYS A 9 7.18 10.16 -4.16
N CYS A 10 6.06 9.88 -4.82
CA CYS A 10 5.93 8.71 -5.70
C CYS A 10 6.89 8.71 -6.89
N ARG A 11 7.41 9.88 -7.29
CA ARG A 11 8.40 10.03 -8.37
C ARG A 11 9.84 9.75 -7.92
N GLU A 12 10.11 9.76 -6.63
CA GLU A 12 11.44 9.53 -6.05
C GLU A 12 11.73 8.03 -5.85
N ILE A 13 10.70 7.18 -5.88
CA ILE A 13 10.86 5.73 -5.70
C ILE A 13 10.92 5.06 -7.09
N PRO A 14 12.07 4.47 -7.51
CA PRO A 14 12.24 3.93 -8.85
C PRO A 14 11.22 2.85 -9.22
N GLN A 15 10.84 2.00 -8.27
CA GLN A 15 9.86 0.93 -8.47
C GLN A 15 8.45 1.47 -8.74
N VAL A 16 8.10 2.56 -8.05
CA VAL A 16 6.82 3.26 -8.23
C VAL A 16 6.85 4.03 -9.55
N ARG A 17 7.95 4.74 -9.85
CA ARG A 17 8.14 5.44 -11.12
C ARG A 17 8.04 4.50 -12.32
N ARG A 18 8.67 3.33 -12.25
CA ARG A 18 8.58 2.30 -13.29
C ARG A 18 7.14 1.90 -13.61
N ARG A 19 6.23 1.87 -12.63
CA ARG A 19 4.80 1.61 -12.87
C ARG A 19 4.12 2.78 -13.58
N MET A 20 4.43 4.02 -13.20
CA MET A 20 3.92 5.21 -13.90
C MET A 20 4.40 5.29 -15.35
N ASP A 21 5.66 4.90 -15.60
CA ASP A 21 6.29 4.91 -16.93
C ASP A 21 5.72 3.83 -17.86
N GLN A 22 4.90 2.88 -17.38
CA GLN A 22 4.26 1.83 -18.19
C GLN A 22 3.06 2.35 -19.00
N LEU A 23 2.57 3.55 -18.72
CA LEU A 23 1.42 4.14 -19.39
C LEU A 23 1.88 5.04 -20.54
N GLU A 24 1.16 5.00 -21.66
CA GLU A 24 1.41 5.92 -22.79
C GLU A 24 1.29 7.38 -22.34
N MET A 25 0.23 7.69 -21.57
CA MET A 25 0.07 8.97 -20.90
C MET A 25 0.46 8.83 -19.43
N GLN A 26 1.68 9.28 -19.12
CA GLN A 26 2.22 9.18 -17.77
C GLN A 26 1.48 10.11 -16.79
N PRO A 27 0.99 9.61 -15.65
CA PRO A 27 0.29 10.42 -14.67
C PRO A 27 1.23 11.40 -13.97
N SER A 28 0.68 12.51 -13.49
CA SER A 28 1.43 13.46 -12.67
C SER A 28 1.80 12.84 -11.31
N CYS A 29 0.93 11.99 -10.78
CA CYS A 29 1.09 11.31 -9.51
C CYS A 29 0.62 9.84 -9.58
N MET A 30 1.29 8.94 -8.84
CA MET A 30 0.88 7.53 -8.74
C MET A 30 -0.59 7.36 -8.34
N THR A 31 -1.15 8.29 -7.57
CA THR A 31 -2.57 8.22 -7.19
C THR A 31 -3.54 8.33 -8.37
N GLU A 32 -3.09 8.80 -9.53
CA GLU A 32 -3.88 8.91 -10.77
C GLU A 32 -3.71 7.68 -11.66
N HIS A 33 -2.76 6.79 -11.36
CA HIS A 33 -2.54 5.59 -12.14
C HIS A 33 -3.79 4.69 -12.09
N PRO A 34 -4.35 4.24 -13.23
CA PRO A 34 -5.58 3.43 -13.27
C PRO A 34 -5.48 2.13 -12.47
N GLY A 35 -4.30 1.50 -12.45
CA GLY A 35 -3.99 0.34 -11.60
C GLY A 35 -4.19 0.55 -10.08
N MET A 36 -4.32 1.79 -9.58
CA MET A 36 -4.58 2.03 -8.16
C MET A 36 -5.89 1.40 -7.70
N ASP A 37 -6.94 1.46 -8.52
CA ASP A 37 -8.24 0.89 -8.16
C ASP A 37 -8.19 -0.64 -8.01
N PRO A 38 -7.85 -1.42 -9.06
CA PRO A 38 -7.83 -2.87 -8.95
C PRO A 38 -6.77 -3.41 -7.96
N VAL A 39 -5.71 -2.65 -7.67
CA VAL A 39 -4.66 -3.12 -6.73
C VAL A 39 -4.98 -2.77 -5.28
N CYS A 40 -5.51 -1.57 -5.02
CA CYS A 40 -5.60 -1.04 -3.66
C CYS A 40 -7.03 -0.78 -3.17
N PHE A 41 -7.99 -0.53 -4.06
CA PHE A 41 -9.31 0.02 -3.66
C PHE A 41 -10.49 -0.88 -4.03
N ASN A 42 -10.34 -1.76 -5.01
CA ASN A 42 -11.36 -2.72 -5.37
C ASN A 42 -11.54 -3.76 -4.26
N ILE A 43 -12.76 -3.83 -3.71
CA ILE A 43 -13.04 -4.71 -2.56
C ILE A 43 -12.86 -6.19 -2.88
N TYR A 44 -13.16 -6.62 -4.11
CA TYR A 44 -13.00 -8.01 -4.53
C TYR A 44 -11.52 -8.38 -4.68
N SER A 45 -10.69 -7.45 -5.19
CA SER A 45 -9.24 -7.62 -5.18
C SER A 45 -8.68 -7.73 -3.77
N LEU A 46 -9.18 -6.92 -2.83
CA LEU A 46 -8.75 -6.99 -1.43
C LEU A 46 -9.21 -8.28 -0.75
N GLN A 47 -10.41 -8.78 -1.05
CA GLN A 47 -10.88 -10.09 -0.59
C GLN A 47 -9.97 -11.21 -1.11
N ASN A 48 -9.60 -11.17 -2.38
CA ASN A 48 -8.65 -12.13 -2.95
C ASN A 48 -7.28 -12.04 -2.28
N ALA A 49 -6.75 -10.82 -2.07
CA ALA A 49 -5.50 -10.60 -1.36
C ALA A 49 -5.55 -11.12 0.09
N SER A 50 -6.71 -11.00 0.76
CA SER A 50 -6.95 -11.57 2.09
C SER A 50 -6.87 -13.10 2.09
N ASN A 51 -7.45 -13.75 1.09
CA ASN A 51 -7.39 -15.21 0.94
C ASN A 51 -5.97 -15.71 0.71
N ILE A 52 -5.21 -15.04 -0.17
CA ILE A 52 -3.80 -15.34 -0.42
C ILE A 52 -2.98 -15.14 0.87
N TYR A 53 -3.17 -14.01 1.55
CA TYR A 53 -2.51 -13.75 2.83
C TYR A 53 -2.80 -14.85 3.85
N LYS A 54 -4.06 -15.30 3.93
CA LYS A 54 -4.47 -16.35 4.86
C LYS A 54 -3.81 -17.69 4.54
N ALA A 55 -3.62 -18.03 3.28
CA ALA A 55 -2.91 -19.23 2.86
C ALA A 55 -1.43 -19.19 3.28
N ASP A 56 -0.77 -18.05 3.10
CA ASP A 56 0.68 -17.91 3.34
C ASP A 56 1.07 -17.70 4.82
N TYR A 57 0.22 -16.98 5.57
CA TYR A 57 0.55 -16.50 6.93
C TYR A 57 -0.52 -16.82 7.98
N GLY A 58 -1.62 -17.45 7.60
CA GLY A 58 -2.78 -17.63 8.48
C GLY A 58 -3.67 -16.38 8.58
N PRO A 59 -4.73 -16.44 9.41
CA PRO A 59 -5.76 -15.42 9.43
C PRO A 59 -5.24 -14.05 9.90
N LEU A 60 -5.73 -12.99 9.25
CA LEU A 60 -5.51 -11.61 9.65
C LEU A 60 -6.06 -11.35 11.05
N ARG A 61 -5.17 -11.11 12.02
CA ARG A 61 -5.52 -10.77 13.42
C ARG A 61 -5.75 -9.26 13.62
N LEU A 62 -6.34 -8.59 12.63
CA LEU A 62 -6.71 -7.17 12.71
C LEU A 62 -8.21 -7.05 12.93
N ARG A 63 -8.64 -6.20 13.87
CA ARG A 63 -10.07 -5.89 14.07
C ARG A 63 -10.51 -4.78 13.14
N GLY A 64 -11.73 -4.90 12.60
CA GLY A 64 -12.37 -3.91 11.74
C GLY A 64 -12.04 -4.08 10.26
N VAL A 65 -13.08 -4.05 9.43
CA VAL A 65 -12.99 -4.21 7.97
C VAL A 65 -12.09 -3.13 7.36
N GLN A 66 -12.21 -1.88 7.82
CA GLN A 66 -11.41 -0.76 7.32
C GLN A 66 -9.91 -0.96 7.57
N LYS A 67 -9.54 -1.40 8.77
CA LYS A 67 -8.14 -1.65 9.13
C LYS A 67 -7.55 -2.82 8.35
N GLN A 68 -8.33 -3.88 8.14
CA GLN A 68 -7.95 -5.01 7.30
C GLN A 68 -7.75 -4.58 5.84
N CYS A 69 -8.69 -3.83 5.27
CA CYS A 69 -8.59 -3.32 3.91
C CYS A 69 -7.38 -2.40 3.73
N ARG A 70 -7.14 -1.49 4.67
CA ARG A 70 -5.97 -0.59 4.69
C ARG A 70 -4.66 -1.37 4.70
N PHE A 71 -4.54 -2.38 5.57
CA PHE A 71 -3.36 -3.23 5.64
C PHE A 71 -3.12 -3.99 4.33
N LEU A 72 -4.18 -4.60 3.77
CA LEU A 72 -4.10 -5.32 2.51
C LEU A 72 -3.76 -4.39 1.35
N ALA A 73 -4.34 -3.20 1.28
CA ALA A 73 -4.04 -2.20 0.26
C ALA A 73 -2.56 -1.80 0.28
N TYR A 74 -1.98 -1.55 1.47
CA TYR A 74 -0.54 -1.29 1.59
C TYR A 74 0.30 -2.45 1.07
N ARG A 75 -0.03 -3.69 1.48
CA ARG A 75 0.70 -4.87 1.05
C ARG A 75 0.56 -5.13 -0.44
N SER A 76 -0.63 -5.00 -1.00
CA SER A 76 -0.89 -5.16 -2.44
C SER A 76 -0.13 -4.11 -3.25
N PHE A 77 -0.12 -2.85 -2.82
CA PHE A 77 0.67 -1.80 -3.46
C PHE A 77 2.17 -2.13 -3.50
N VAL A 78 2.70 -2.58 -2.36
CA VAL A 78 4.11 -2.99 -2.26
C VAL A 78 4.39 -4.20 -3.16
N SER A 79 3.54 -5.22 -3.12
CA SER A 79 3.68 -6.40 -3.99
C SER A 79 3.63 -6.02 -5.47
N TRP A 80 2.83 -5.03 -5.84
CA TRP A 80 2.71 -4.59 -7.23
C TRP A 80 3.96 -3.84 -7.71
N CYS A 81 4.51 -2.94 -6.90
CA CYS A 81 5.68 -2.15 -7.32
C CYS A 81 7.01 -2.92 -7.19
N TRP A 82 7.19 -3.71 -6.12
CA TRP A 82 8.45 -4.41 -5.83
C TRP A 82 8.43 -5.91 -6.16
N GLY A 83 7.27 -6.52 -6.38
CA GLY A 83 7.15 -7.97 -6.47
C GLY A 83 7.26 -8.64 -5.11
N PHE A 84 7.97 -9.76 -5.03
CA PHE A 84 8.18 -10.48 -3.78
C PHE A 84 9.25 -9.79 -2.93
N LEU A 85 8.89 -9.42 -1.70
CA LEU A 85 9.82 -8.97 -0.68
C LEU A 85 9.88 -10.00 0.46
N GLY A 86 11.09 -10.34 0.89
CA GLY A 86 11.30 -11.20 2.05
C GLY A 86 10.72 -10.58 3.33
N ARG A 87 10.40 -11.41 4.34
CA ARG A 87 9.73 -10.98 5.59
C ARG A 87 10.45 -9.86 6.35
N ARG A 88 11.77 -9.75 6.18
CA ARG A 88 12.63 -8.74 6.82
C ARG A 88 12.78 -7.44 6.00
N VAL A 89 12.39 -7.44 4.74
CA VAL A 89 12.54 -6.27 3.87
C VAL A 89 11.28 -5.41 3.96
N ARG A 90 11.43 -4.20 4.51
CA ARG A 90 10.37 -3.20 4.55
C ARG A 90 10.73 -2.03 3.66
N VAL A 91 9.75 -1.56 2.90
CA VAL A 91 9.88 -0.42 2.00
C VAL A 91 8.88 0.65 2.38
N VAL A 92 9.26 1.90 2.18
CA VAL A 92 8.38 3.05 2.38
C VAL A 92 7.43 3.18 1.19
N ILE A 93 6.14 3.32 1.47
CA ILE A 93 5.12 3.66 0.48
C ILE A 93 5.08 5.19 0.33
N PRO A 94 4.98 5.76 -0.90
CA PRO A 94 4.90 7.19 -1.08
C PRO A 94 3.79 7.86 -0.28
N ALA A 95 4.04 9.07 0.20
CA ALA A 95 3.12 9.81 1.05
C ALA A 95 1.74 10.00 0.39
N CYS A 96 1.70 10.33 -0.90
CA CYS A 96 0.46 10.50 -1.65
C CYS A 96 -0.40 9.23 -1.68
N VAL A 97 0.24 8.07 -1.85
CA VAL A 97 -0.43 6.76 -1.85
C VAL A 97 -0.94 6.42 -0.46
N VAL A 98 -0.14 6.63 0.58
CA VAL A 98 -0.58 6.40 1.97
C VAL A 98 -1.80 7.26 2.31
N LEU A 99 -1.75 8.55 1.97
CA LEU A 99 -2.86 9.46 2.20
C LEU A 99 -4.13 9.03 1.45
N LYS A 100 -4.00 8.61 0.18
CA LYS A 100 -5.16 8.12 -0.60
C LYS A 100 -5.76 6.86 0.01
N ILE A 101 -4.92 5.90 0.42
CA ILE A 101 -5.40 4.67 1.10
C ILE A 101 -6.08 4.99 2.44
N ARG A 102 -5.54 5.92 3.24
CA ARG A 102 -6.16 6.33 4.51
C ARG A 102 -7.49 7.04 4.33
N ARG A 103 -7.67 7.79 3.23
CA ARG A 103 -8.95 8.40 2.87
C ARG A 103 -9.98 7.34 2.46
N GLN A 104 -9.56 6.34 1.68
CA GLN A 104 -10.44 5.27 1.24
C GLN A 104 -10.86 4.35 2.40
N PHE A 105 -9.91 4.05 3.29
CA PHE A 105 -10.12 3.22 4.46
C PHE A 105 -9.70 4.01 5.71
N PRO A 106 -10.61 4.80 6.30
CA PRO A 106 -10.29 5.64 7.45
C PRO A 106 -10.11 4.83 8.74
N GLU A 107 -9.37 5.37 9.70
CA GLU A 107 -9.37 4.91 11.10
C GLU A 107 -10.36 5.77 11.87
N GLU A 108 -11.32 5.16 12.59
CA GLU A 108 -12.39 5.87 13.30
C GLU A 108 -11.86 6.93 14.27
N GLN A 109 -10.72 6.66 14.91
CA GLN A 109 -10.09 7.52 15.90
C GLN A 109 -8.95 8.39 15.31
N GLY A 110 -8.70 8.32 14.00
CA GLY A 110 -7.64 9.09 13.33
C GLY A 110 -6.19 8.71 13.71
N SER A 111 -5.98 7.78 14.65
CA SER A 111 -4.66 7.32 15.08
C SER A 111 -4.10 6.26 14.13
N TYR A 112 -3.15 6.65 13.28
CA TYR A 112 -2.47 5.71 12.39
C TYR A 112 -1.11 5.32 12.94
N VAL A 113 -0.81 4.02 12.90
CA VAL A 113 0.55 3.52 13.11
C VAL A 113 1.39 3.92 11.90
N GLY A 114 2.47 4.65 12.13
CA GLY A 114 3.45 5.00 11.10
C GLY A 114 4.33 3.82 10.67
N PHE A 115 5.26 4.09 9.76
CA PHE A 115 6.26 3.14 9.31
C PHE A 115 7.08 2.60 10.48
N ARG A 116 7.27 1.28 10.52
CA ARG A 116 8.12 0.59 11.49
C ARG A 116 9.20 -0.16 10.72
N ILE A 117 10.46 0.12 11.06
CA ILE A 117 11.63 -0.61 10.54
C ILE A 117 11.52 -2.07 11.01
N ALA A 118 12.01 -3.01 10.20
CA ALA A 118 12.16 -4.38 10.65
C ALA A 118 13.28 -4.40 11.71
N ILE A 119 12.94 -4.80 12.92
CA ILE A 119 13.95 -5.05 13.96
C ILE A 119 14.56 -6.41 13.63
N ASP A 120 15.89 -6.48 13.58
CA ASP A 120 16.67 -7.68 13.25
C ASP A 120 16.43 -8.86 14.20
#